data_AF-X1RXI4-F1
#
_entry.id   AF-X1RXI4-F1
#
_cell.length_a   1.000
_cell.length_b   1.000
_cell.length_c   1.000
_cell.angle_alpha   90.00
_cell.angle_beta   90.00
_cell.angle_gamma   90.00
#
_symmetry.space_group_name_H-M   'P 1'
#
loop_
_entity.id
_entity.type
_entity.pdbx_description
1 polymer ?
#
loop_
_entity_poly.entity_id
_entity_poly.type
_entity_poly.pdbx_seq_one_letter_code
_entity_poly.pdbx_strand_id
1 'polypeptide(L)' 'MKELIELIIKGIVDNPDKVEVNEIIGEKTSIFEVRVDSNDIGKVIGRQGRNIIFQFFSDN' A
#
# COMPACT_ATOMS: atom_id res chain seq x y z
N MET A 1 -7.52 -7.80 -8.22
CA MET A 1 -6.74 -6.54 -8.24
C MET A 1 -5.75 -6.49 -7.08
N LYS A 2 -6.18 -6.82 -5.85
CA LYS A 2 -5.31 -6.97 -4.67
C LYS A 2 -3.98 -7.70 -4.94
N GLU A 3 -4.03 -8.90 -5.50
CA GLU A 3 -2.84 -9.74 -5.76
C GLU A 3 -1.81 -9.06 -6.69
N LEU A 4 -2.30 -8.31 -7.69
CA LEU A 4 -1.44 -7.57 -8.59
C LEU A 4 -0.73 -6.42 -7.86
N ILE A 5 -1.45 -5.68 -7.02
CA ILE A 5 -0.89 -4.60 -6.19
C ILE A 5 0.16 -5.18 -5.24
N GLU A 6 -0.16 -6.29 -4.58
CA GLU A 6 0.76 -6.97 -3.66
C GLU A 6 2.04 -7.43 -4.38
N LEU A 7 1.90 -8.05 -5.57
CA LEU A 7 3.03 -8.47 -6.39
C LEU A 7 3.93 -7.30 -6.79
N ILE A 8 3.34 -6.18 -7.22
CA ILE A 8 4.09 -4.98 -7.61
C ILE A 8 4.86 -4.42 -6.42
N ILE A 9 4.20 -4.28 -5.27
CA ILE A 9 4.82 -3.68 -4.08
C ILE A 9 5.92 -4.59 -3.53
N LYS A 10 5.72 -5.91 -3.49
CA LYS A 10 6.77 -6.88 -3.12
C LYS A 10 8.02 -6.78 -4.01
N GLY A 11 7.88 -6.36 -5.27
CA GLY A 11 9.02 -6.12 -6.17
C GLY A 11 9.75 -4.79 -5.98
N ILE A 12 9.20 -3.87 -5.17
CA ILE A 12 9.74 -2.50 -4.99
C ILE A 12 10.44 -2.34 -3.63
N VAL A 13 9.99 -3.08 -2.62
CA VAL A 13 10.45 -2.95 -1.22
C VAL A 13 11.62 -3.89 -0.88
N ASP A 14 12.38 -3.58 0.17
CA ASP A 14 13.43 -4.49 0.66
C ASP A 14 12.85 -5.62 1.54
N ASN A 15 11.70 -5.37 2.18
CA ASN A 15 11.05 -6.33 3.07
C ASN A 15 9.72 -6.83 2.47
N PRO A 16 9.73 -7.71 1.45
CA PRO A 16 8.52 -8.18 0.78
C PRO A 16 7.58 -8.95 1.71
N ASP A 17 8.12 -9.60 2.74
CA ASP A 17 7.33 -10.37 3.72
C ASP A 17 6.48 -9.49 4.63
N LYS A 18 6.79 -8.19 4.70
CA LYS A 18 6.05 -7.19 5.48
C LYS A 18 5.02 -6.41 4.67
N VAL A 19 4.76 -6.85 3.43
CA VAL A 19 3.74 -6.25 2.56
C VAL A 19 2.39 -6.89 2.85
N GLU A 20 1.44 -6.10 3.32
CA GLU A 20 0.06 -6.50 3.50
C GLU A 20 -0.85 -5.60 2.67
N VAL A 21 -1.78 -6.20 1.91
CA VAL A 21 -2.77 -5.45 1.12
C VAL A 21 -4.18 -5.86 1.55
N ASN A 22 -5.00 -4.89 1.94
CA ASN A 22 -6.40 -5.09 2.27
C ASN A 22 -7.28 -4.35 1.27
N GLU A 23 -8.31 -5.03 0.77
CA GLU A 23 -9.28 -4.44 -0.15
C GLU A 23 -10.57 -4.14 0.63
N ILE A 24 -10.97 -2.87 0.59
CA ILE A 24 -12.22 -2.38 1.16
C ILE A 24 -13.14 -2.03 -0.02
N ILE A 25 -14.20 -2.82 -0.17
CA ILE A 25 -15.17 -2.66 -1.26
C ILE A 25 -16.24 -1.65 -0.83
N GLY A 26 -16.23 -0.47 -1.44
CA GLY A 26 -17.31 0.50 -1.37
C GLY A 26 -18.28 0.38 -2.57
N GLU A 27 -19.44 1.04 -2.49
CA GLU A 27 -20.50 0.94 -3.50
C GLU A 27 -20.07 1.39 -4.92
N LYS A 28 -19.12 2.32 -5.02
CA LYS A 28 -18.62 2.88 -6.29
C LYS A 28 -17.10 2.91 -6.39
N THR A 29 -16.39 2.48 -5.36
CA THR A 29 -14.94 2.64 -5.25
C THR A 29 -14.36 1.50 -4.43
N SER A 30 -13.26 0.93 -4.91
CA SER A 30 -12.43 0.00 -4.14
C SER A 30 -11.25 0.76 -3.55
N ILE A 31 -11.09 0.70 -2.24
CA ILE A 31 -9.92 1.23 -1.54
C ILE A 31 -8.97 0.07 -1.26
N PHE A 32 -7.69 0.27 -1.54
CA PHE A 32 -6.64 -0.70 -1.23
C PHE A 32 -5.73 -0.10 -0.17
N GLU A 33 -5.82 -0.63 1.05
CA GLU A 33 -4.89 -0.28 2.12
C GLU A 33 -3.64 -1.14 1.97
N VAL A 34 -2.47 -0.48 1.94
CA VAL A 34 -1.18 -1.15 1.86
C VAL A 34 -0.39 -0.82 3.11
N ARG A 35 0.05 -1.84 3.83
CA ARG A 35 1.03 -1.73 4.90
C ARG A 35 2.37 -2.29 4.42
N VAL A 36 3.44 -1.56 4.70
CA VAL A 36 4.82 -1.92 4.40
C VAL A 36 5.71 -1.53 5.58
N ASP A 37 6.95 -2.03 5.60
CA ASP A 37 7.95 -1.57 6.57
C ASP A 37 8.17 -0.05 6.45
N SER A 38 8.39 0.63 7.57
CA SER A 38 8.59 2.09 7.60
C SER A 38 9.74 2.56 6.71
N ASN A 39 10.77 1.71 6.54
CA ASN A 39 11.93 2.02 5.69
C ASN A 39 11.62 1.93 4.19
N ASP A 40 10.53 1.25 3.82
CA ASP A 40 10.16 1.00 2.43
C ASP A 40 9.11 2.00 1.90
N ILE A 41 8.49 2.80 2.78
CA ILE A 41 7.49 3.84 2.44
C ILE A 41 8.00 4.75 1.31
N GLY A 42 9.25 5.23 1.41
CA GLY A 42 9.82 6.14 0.41
C GLY A 42 9.94 5.53 -0.99
N LYS A 43 10.07 4.20 -1.08
CA LYS A 43 10.17 3.48 -2.36
C LYS A 43 8.81 3.30 -3.01
N VAL A 44 7.79 3.03 -2.19
CA VAL A 44 6.39 2.85 -2.64
C VAL A 44 5.81 4.18 -3.12
N ILE A 45 6.10 5.29 -2.45
CA ILE A 45 5.54 6.61 -2.80
C ILE A 45 6.16 7.19 -4.09
N GLY A 46 7.43 6.91 -4.34
CA GLY A 46 8.18 7.47 -5.45
C GLY A 46 8.35 9.00 -5.37
N ARG A 47 9.16 9.58 -6.26
CA ARG A 47 9.56 11.01 -6.19
C ARG A 47 8.54 12.03 -6.72
N GLN A 48 7.47 11.60 -7.42
CA GLN A 48 6.51 12.52 -8.07
C GLN A 48 5.05 12.37 -7.61
N GLY A 49 4.76 11.56 -6.59
CA GLY A 49 3.51 11.58 -5.81
C GLY A 49 2.22 11.92 -6.57
N ARG A 50 1.89 11.19 -7.64
CA ARG A 50 0.74 11.56 -8.50
C ARG A 50 -0.62 10.98 -8.07
N ASN A 51 -0.70 10.21 -6.99
CA ASN A 51 -1.83 10.13 -6.04
C ASN A 51 -1.69 8.89 -5.16
N ILE A 52 -1.72 9.07 -3.84
CA ILE A 52 -1.72 8.03 -2.81
C ILE A 52 -2.62 8.50 -1.68
N ILE A 53 -3.58 7.70 -1.25
CA ILE A 53 -4.43 8.01 -0.09
C ILE A 53 -4.09 7.01 1.02
N PHE A 54 -3.42 7.52 2.05
CA PHE A 54 -3.18 6.81 3.30
C PHE A 54 -4.18 7.33 4.35
N GLN A 55 -5.08 6.47 4.82
CA GLN A 55 -5.86 6.74 6.03
C GLN A 55 -5.06 6.20 7.22
N PHE A 56 -4.42 7.09 7.98
CA PHE A 56 -3.80 6.71 9.24
C PHE A 56 -4.91 6.41 10.26
N PHE A 57 -5.09 5.14 10.63
CA PHE A 57 -5.73 4.80 11.89
C PHE A 57 -4.63 4.74 12.94
N SER A 58 -4.56 5.77 13.79
CA SER A 58 -3.85 5.66 15.06
C SER A 58 -4.75 4.83 15.95
N ASP A 59 -4.30 3.64 16.35
CA ASP A 59 -4.96 2.89 17.42
C ASP A 59 -4.94 3.77 18.68
N ASN A 60 -6.13 4.13 19.16
CA ASN A 60 -6.41 4.53 20.53
C ASN A 60 -7.67 3.78 20.97
#